data_AF-A0A166VTR1-F1
#
_entry.id   AF-A0A166VTR1-F1
#
_cell.length_a   1.000
_cell.length_b   1.000
_cell.length_c   1.000
_cell.angle_alpha   90.00
_cell.angle_beta   90.00
_cell.angle_gamma   90.00
#
_symmetry.space_group_name_H-M   'P 1'
#
loop_
_entity.id
_entity.type
_entity.pdbx_description
1 polymer ?
#
loop_
_entity_poly.entity_id
_entity_poly.type
_entity_poly.pdbx_seq_one_letter_code
_entity_poly.pdbx_strand_id
1 'polypeptide(L)'
;MQAVSQTILNVAFAPDAPPIALNIVHPRPVAWSAVMRPLSDALHQHKVTPDILPLVAFKEWFAMLESSATGADEHDMGRIPALKLLEFFRRLSAAPMDAESSRELGGYAAFATVKSQAASSAMRGLARPSAVDARRWIKYWNAMGLFA
;
A
#
# COMPACT_ATOMS: atom_id res chain seq x y z
N MET A 1 0.13 4.03 11.56
CA MET A 1 1.03 4.72 12.51
C MET A 1 0.72 4.32 13.95
N GLN A 2 -0.45 4.65 14.52
CA GLN A 2 -0.76 4.40 15.94
C GLN A 2 -0.54 2.95 16.41
N ALA A 3 -1.03 1.93 15.69
CA ALA A 3 -0.89 0.54 16.12
C ALA A 3 0.56 0.04 16.15
N VAL A 4 1.41 0.51 15.23
CA VAL A 4 2.85 0.17 15.20
C VAL A 4 3.52 0.76 16.44
N SER A 5 3.37 2.07 16.66
CA SER A 5 3.97 2.76 17.80
C SER A 5 3.48 2.17 19.12
N GLN A 6 2.17 1.93 19.27
CA GLN A 6 1.62 1.33 20.48
C GLN A 6 2.18 -0.08 20.72
N THR A 7 2.42 -0.85 19.66
CA THR A 7 3.01 -2.19 19.78
C THR A 7 4.45 -2.13 20.25
N ILE A 8 5.24 -1.19 19.75
CA ILE A 8 6.61 -0.96 20.22
C ILE A 8 6.60 -0.61 21.72
N LEU A 9 5.71 0.29 22.15
CA LEU A 9 5.59 0.65 23.56
C LEU A 9 5.13 -0.52 24.43
N ASN A 10 4.13 -1.29 23.98
CA ASN A 10 3.65 -2.47 24.70
C ASN A 10 4.76 -3.50 24.93
N VAL A 11 5.62 -3.71 23.93
CA VAL A 11 6.75 -4.64 23.99
C VAL A 11 7.87 -4.09 24.88
N ALA A 12 8.19 -2.80 24.76
CA ALA A 12 9.27 -2.16 25.51
C ALA A 12 8.99 -2.06 27.02
N PHE A 13 7.73 -1.91 27.40
CA PHE A 13 7.30 -1.76 28.80
C PHE A 13 6.62 -3.01 29.37
N ALA A 14 6.68 -4.15 28.67
CA ALA A 14 6.17 -5.41 29.19
C ALA A 14 7.03 -5.88 30.38
N PRO A 15 6.43 -6.51 31.41
CA PRO A 15 7.19 -7.08 32.52
C PRO A 15 8.01 -8.31 32.09
N ASP A 16 7.52 -9.03 31.09
CA ASP A 16 8.18 -10.20 30.53
C ASP A 16 9.21 -9.81 29.46
N ALA A 17 10.30 -10.57 29.38
CA ALA A 17 11.28 -10.40 28.32
C ALA A 17 10.63 -10.60 26.94
N PRO A 18 10.81 -9.67 25.99
CA PRO A 18 10.16 -9.76 24.69
C PRO A 18 10.79 -10.87 23.83
N PRO A 19 10.04 -11.43 22.86
CA PRO A 19 10.62 -12.34 21.88
C PRO A 19 11.76 -11.67 21.10
N ILE A 20 12.74 -12.48 20.65
CA ILE A 20 13.90 -11.98 19.88
C ILE A 20 13.54 -11.15 18.65
N ALA A 21 12.41 -11.47 18.01
CA ALA A 21 11.90 -10.74 16.85
C ALA A 21 10.37 -10.81 16.79
N LEU A 22 9.77 -9.73 16.31
CA LEU A 22 8.33 -9.57 16.11
C LEU A 22 8.04 -8.97 14.72
N ASN A 23 7.16 -9.60 13.97
CA ASN A 23 6.66 -9.06 12.71
C ASN A 23 5.51 -8.07 12.99
N ILE A 24 5.78 -6.77 12.85
CA ILE A 24 4.77 -5.71 13.01
C ILE A 24 4.24 -5.31 11.62
N VAL A 25 3.47 -6.23 11.01
CA VAL A 25 2.75 -6.02 9.75
C VAL A 25 1.25 -6.19 9.96
N HIS A 26 0.42 -5.77 9.01
CA HIS A 26 -1.04 -5.84 9.18
C HIS A 26 -1.51 -7.30 9.33
N PRO A 27 -2.15 -7.70 10.44
CA PRO A 27 -2.47 -9.12 10.71
C PRO A 27 -3.66 -9.65 9.91
N ARG A 28 -4.40 -8.76 9.22
CA ARG A 28 -5.61 -9.08 8.46
C ARG A 28 -5.48 -8.51 7.04
N PRO A 29 -4.99 -9.27 6.06
CA PRO A 29 -4.82 -8.77 4.70
C PRO A 29 -6.17 -8.50 4.04
N VAL A 30 -6.15 -7.64 3.03
CA VAL A 30 -7.30 -7.35 2.16
C VAL A 30 -6.87 -7.41 0.70
N ALA A 31 -7.81 -7.71 -0.19
CA ALA A 31 -7.55 -7.64 -1.62
C ALA A 31 -7.17 -6.20 -2.02
N TRP A 32 -6.24 -6.07 -2.96
CA TRP A 32 -5.81 -4.79 -3.50
C TRP A 32 -6.98 -3.89 -3.95
N SER A 33 -7.95 -4.49 -4.63
CA SER A 33 -9.15 -3.79 -5.12
C SER A 33 -10.03 -3.22 -4.00
N ALA A 34 -9.99 -3.79 -2.79
CA ALA A 34 -10.74 -3.30 -1.64
C ALA A 34 -10.20 -1.94 -1.12
N VAL A 35 -8.94 -1.61 -1.45
CA VAL A 35 -8.31 -0.32 -1.13
C VAL A 35 -8.36 0.63 -2.33
N MET A 36 -8.02 0.13 -3.53
CA MET A 36 -7.90 0.99 -4.72
C MET A 36 -9.24 1.50 -5.26
N ARG A 37 -10.34 0.75 -5.13
CA ARG A 37 -11.66 1.25 -5.55
C ARG A 37 -12.08 2.47 -4.72
N PRO A 38 -12.08 2.42 -3.36
CA PRO A 38 -12.35 3.61 -2.55
C PRO A 38 -11.39 4.78 -2.79
N LEU A 39 -10.13 4.52 -3.15
CA LEU A 39 -9.18 5.59 -3.52
C LEU A 39 -9.61 6.28 -4.82
N SER A 40 -9.98 5.50 -5.84
CA SER A 40 -10.49 6.02 -7.12
C SER A 40 -11.76 6.87 -6.92
N ASP A 41 -12.70 6.35 -6.14
CA ASP A 41 -13.93 7.09 -5.79
C ASP A 41 -13.60 8.41 -5.07
N ALA A 42 -12.66 8.37 -4.12
CA ALA A 42 -12.27 9.55 -3.35
C ALA A 42 -11.56 10.61 -4.21
N LEU A 43 -10.71 10.20 -5.15
CA LEU A 43 -10.05 11.12 -6.10
C LEU A 43 -11.09 11.89 -6.93
N HIS A 44 -12.08 11.19 -7.45
CA HIS A 44 -13.18 11.80 -8.19
C HIS A 44 -14.05 12.72 -7.30
N GLN A 45 -14.42 12.27 -6.09
CA GLN A 45 -15.19 13.07 -5.13
C GLN A 45 -14.48 14.36 -4.72
N HIS A 46 -13.15 14.33 -4.58
CA HIS A 46 -12.32 15.49 -4.30
C HIS A 46 -11.99 16.33 -5.54
N LYS A 47 -12.52 15.97 -6.73
CA LYS A 47 -12.28 16.63 -8.02
C LYS A 47 -10.80 16.65 -8.44
N VAL A 48 -10.04 15.66 -7.97
CA VAL A 48 -8.63 15.46 -8.38
C VAL A 48 -8.59 14.88 -9.79
N THR A 49 -9.52 13.98 -10.12
CA THR A 49 -9.69 13.43 -11.47
C THR A 49 -11.09 13.74 -12.00
N PRO A 50 -11.24 14.00 -13.31
CA PRO A 50 -12.56 14.29 -13.90
C PRO A 50 -13.49 13.08 -13.79
N ASP A 51 -12.94 11.87 -13.94
CA ASP A 51 -13.66 10.61 -13.91
C ASP A 51 -13.12 9.68 -12.81
N ILE A 52 -13.90 8.66 -12.48
CA ILE A 52 -13.46 7.54 -11.64
C ILE A 52 -12.42 6.74 -12.44
N LEU A 53 -11.21 6.59 -11.91
CA LEU A 53 -10.14 5.86 -12.55
C LEU A 53 -10.46 4.35 -12.61
N PRO A 54 -10.35 3.71 -13.78
CA PRO A 54 -10.56 2.27 -13.91
C PRO A 54 -9.43 1.49 -13.22
N LEU A 55 -9.79 0.34 -12.64
CA LEU A 55 -8.81 -0.63 -12.13
C LEU A 55 -8.56 -1.67 -13.21
N VAL A 56 -7.34 -1.69 -13.73
CA VAL A 56 -6.85 -2.69 -14.69
C VAL A 56 -5.87 -3.66 -14.03
N ALA A 57 -5.52 -4.74 -14.70
CA ALA A 57 -4.51 -5.67 -14.20
C ALA A 57 -3.14 -4.97 -14.09
N PHE A 58 -2.33 -5.32 -13.09
CA PHE A 58 -1.02 -4.70 -12.89
C PHE A 58 -0.11 -4.82 -14.13
N LYS A 59 -0.09 -5.99 -14.79
CA LYS A 59 0.71 -6.21 -16.00
C LYS A 59 0.26 -5.32 -17.18
N GLU A 60 -1.04 -5.11 -17.32
CA GLU A 60 -1.62 -4.24 -18.34
C GLU A 60 -1.23 -2.77 -18.08
N TRP A 61 -1.44 -2.31 -16.85
CA TRP A 61 -1.04 -0.96 -16.43
C TRP A 61 0.46 -0.72 -16.61
N PHE A 62 1.30 -1.68 -16.22
CA PHE A 62 2.75 -1.56 -16.35
C PHE A 62 3.19 -1.52 -17.82
N ALA A 63 2.58 -2.31 -18.70
CA ALA A 63 2.85 -2.25 -20.14
C ALA A 63 2.51 -0.87 -20.74
N MET A 64 1.41 -0.25 -20.30
CA MET A 64 1.07 1.13 -20.70
C MET A 64 2.11 2.14 -20.21
N LEU A 65 2.59 1.99 -18.97
CA LEU A 65 3.63 2.86 -18.42
C LEU A 65 4.96 2.70 -19.17
N GLU A 66 5.36 1.47 -19.47
CA GLU A 66 6.61 1.18 -20.18
C GLU A 66 6.56 1.68 -21.64
N SER A 67 5.42 1.50 -22.32
CA SER A 67 5.20 2.11 -23.63
C SER A 67 5.33 3.64 -23.57
N SER A 68 4.80 4.27 -22.52
CA SER A 68 4.87 5.72 -22.32
C SER A 68 6.27 6.22 -21.97
N ALA A 69 7.20 5.33 -21.59
CA ALA A 69 8.58 5.69 -21.27
C ALA A 69 9.48 5.78 -22.52
N THR A 70 9.05 5.22 -23.65
CA THR A 70 9.86 5.17 -24.87
C THR A 70 10.01 6.57 -25.45
N GLY A 71 11.22 7.13 -25.37
CA GLY A 71 11.50 8.50 -25.84
C GLY A 71 10.93 9.60 -24.94
N ALA A 72 10.48 9.26 -23.73
CA ALA A 72 9.94 10.23 -22.78
C ALA A 72 11.00 11.25 -22.35
N ASP A 73 10.62 12.52 -22.32
CA ASP A 73 11.44 13.62 -21.83
C ASP A 73 10.96 14.13 -20.46
N GLU A 74 11.53 15.25 -20.01
CA GLU A 74 11.16 15.87 -18.74
C GLU A 74 9.70 16.36 -18.72
N HIS A 75 9.17 16.80 -19.86
CA HIS A 75 7.79 17.23 -19.98
C HIS A 75 6.83 16.04 -19.81
N ASP A 76 7.14 14.89 -20.43
CA ASP A 76 6.38 13.66 -20.22
C ASP A 76 6.44 13.17 -18.77
N MET A 77 7.59 13.29 -18.11
CA MET A 77 7.71 12.98 -16.67
C MET A 77 6.92 13.93 -15.76
N GLY A 78 6.68 15.17 -16.21
CA GLY A 78 5.78 16.10 -15.55
C GLY A 78 4.32 15.66 -15.66
N ARG A 79 3.91 15.23 -16.86
CA ARG A 79 2.55 14.77 -17.15
C ARG A 79 2.23 13.37 -16.61
N ILE A 80 3.23 12.49 -16.57
CA ILE A 80 3.13 11.11 -16.08
C ILE A 80 4.21 10.89 -14.99
N PRO A 81 3.97 11.38 -13.75
CA PRO A 81 4.96 11.26 -12.67
C PRO A 81 5.38 9.82 -12.35
N ALA A 82 4.54 8.84 -12.67
CA ALA A 82 4.87 7.42 -12.49
C ALA A 82 6.09 6.96 -13.30
N LEU A 83 6.46 7.66 -14.39
CA LEU A 83 7.68 7.38 -15.17
C LEU A 83 8.95 7.51 -14.32
N LYS A 84 8.94 8.40 -13.31
CA LYS A 84 10.06 8.56 -12.36
C LYS A 84 10.31 7.31 -11.52
N LEU A 85 9.34 6.39 -11.46
CA LEU A 85 9.38 5.14 -10.71
C LEU A 85 9.44 3.91 -11.63
N LEU A 86 9.76 4.08 -12.92
CA LEU A 86 9.74 2.99 -13.91
C LEU A 86 10.59 1.79 -13.47
N GLU A 87 11.81 2.02 -13.00
CA GLU A 87 12.71 0.95 -12.51
C GLU A 87 12.15 0.21 -11.29
N PHE A 88 11.42 0.91 -10.42
CA PHE A 88 10.73 0.27 -9.31
C PHE A 88 9.64 -0.69 -9.82
N PHE A 89 8.83 -0.26 -10.79
CA PHE A 89 7.79 -1.11 -11.36
C PHE A 89 8.33 -2.25 -12.22
N ARG A 90 9.47 -2.08 -12.90
CA ARG A 90 10.17 -3.16 -13.61
C ARG A 90 10.53 -4.30 -12.66
N ARG A 91 11.14 -3.97 -11.51
CA ARG A 91 11.47 -4.97 -10.47
C ARG A 91 10.22 -5.65 -9.93
N LEU A 92 9.15 -4.88 -9.72
CA LEU A 92 7.89 -5.42 -9.23
C LEU A 92 7.25 -6.38 -10.25
N SER A 93 7.31 -6.06 -11.54
CA SER A 93 6.77 -6.91 -12.61
C SER A 93 7.57 -8.19 -12.85
N ALA A 94 8.86 -8.18 -12.54
CA ALA A 94 9.71 -9.37 -12.63
C ALA A 94 9.53 -10.34 -11.45
N ALA A 95 8.91 -9.89 -10.35
CA ALA A 95 8.70 -10.74 -9.18
C ALA A 95 7.65 -11.83 -9.45
N PRO A 96 7.84 -13.06 -8.92
CA PRO A 96 6.81 -14.09 -8.97
C PRO A 96 5.52 -13.60 -8.32
N MET A 97 4.46 -13.54 -9.11
CA MET A 97 3.09 -13.19 -8.72
C MET A 97 2.20 -14.44 -8.82
N ASP A 98 2.68 -15.54 -8.26
CA ASP A 98 2.01 -16.83 -8.24
C ASP A 98 0.95 -16.86 -7.12
N ALA A 99 -0.32 -17.00 -7.52
CA ALA A 99 -1.49 -16.95 -6.64
C ALA A 99 -1.56 -18.10 -5.62
N GLU A 100 -0.83 -19.20 -5.85
CA GLU A 100 -0.71 -20.33 -4.92
C GLU A 100 0.34 -20.11 -3.83
N SER A 101 1.26 -19.17 -4.04
CA SER A 101 2.26 -18.83 -3.03
C SER A 101 1.63 -17.87 -2.02
N SER A 102 1.86 -18.09 -0.73
CA SER A 102 1.49 -17.13 0.33
C SER A 102 2.38 -15.88 0.30
N ARG A 103 2.61 -15.31 -0.90
CA ARG A 103 3.48 -14.16 -1.12
C ARG A 103 2.66 -12.88 -1.22
N GLU A 104 3.19 -11.83 -0.62
CA GLU A 104 2.71 -10.47 -0.76
C GLU A 104 3.16 -9.87 -2.10
N LEU A 105 2.61 -8.70 -2.44
CA LEU A 105 2.94 -7.97 -3.66
C LEU A 105 4.46 -7.77 -3.78
N GLY A 106 5.04 -8.17 -4.91
CA GLY A 106 6.49 -8.11 -5.13
C GLY A 106 7.25 -9.35 -4.68
N GLY A 107 6.55 -10.46 -4.41
CA GLY A 107 7.16 -11.76 -4.14
C GLY A 107 7.67 -11.92 -2.70
N TYR A 108 7.34 -10.99 -1.80
CA TYR A 108 7.71 -11.08 -0.39
C TYR A 108 6.94 -12.18 0.32
N ALA A 109 7.55 -12.86 1.29
CA ALA A 109 6.85 -13.87 2.08
C ALA A 109 5.80 -13.22 3.00
N ALA A 110 4.64 -13.86 3.16
CA ALA A 110 3.70 -13.46 4.20
C ALA A 110 4.32 -13.66 5.58
N PHE A 111 4.23 -12.63 6.42
CA PHE A 111 4.80 -12.68 7.77
C PHE A 111 3.79 -13.20 8.80
N ALA A 112 4.22 -14.17 9.61
CA ALA A 112 3.42 -14.63 10.75
C ALA A 112 3.32 -13.53 11.81
N THR A 113 2.10 -13.16 12.21
CA THR A 113 1.82 -12.08 13.17
C THR A 113 1.35 -12.58 14.54
N VAL A 114 1.38 -13.89 14.80
CA VAL A 114 0.87 -14.48 16.06
C VAL A 114 1.57 -13.88 17.28
N LYS A 115 2.90 -13.73 17.23
CA LYS A 115 3.68 -13.19 18.35
C LYS A 115 3.39 -11.70 18.60
N SER A 116 3.29 -10.89 17.53
CA SER A 116 3.00 -9.45 17.68
C SER A 116 1.56 -9.20 18.12
N GLN A 117 0.61 -10.04 17.71
CA GLN A 117 -0.76 -10.03 18.22
C GLN A 117 -0.83 -10.46 19.70
N ALA A 118 -0.04 -11.45 20.11
CA ALA A 118 0.05 -11.85 21.51
C ALA A 118 0.57 -10.70 22.39
N ALA A 119 1.69 -10.09 21.98
CA ALA A 119 2.39 -9.04 22.73
C ALA A 119 1.66 -7.68 22.77
N SER A 120 0.68 -7.43 21.89
CA SER A 120 0.04 -6.12 21.78
C SER A 120 -1.45 -6.23 21.46
N SER A 121 -2.29 -5.73 22.37
CA SER A 121 -3.72 -5.58 22.13
C SER A 121 -4.02 -4.68 20.94
N ALA A 122 -3.16 -3.70 20.63
CA ALA A 122 -3.29 -2.86 19.45
C ALA A 122 -3.19 -3.67 18.17
N MET A 123 -2.23 -4.61 18.05
CA MET A 123 -2.15 -5.52 16.89
C MET A 123 -3.36 -6.44 16.83
N ARG A 124 -3.71 -7.04 17.99
CA ARG A 124 -4.84 -7.97 18.10
C ARG A 124 -6.15 -7.32 17.67
N GLY A 125 -6.37 -6.06 18.03
CA GLY A 125 -7.59 -5.30 17.77
C GLY A 125 -7.66 -4.60 16.41
N LEU A 126 -6.61 -4.65 15.57
CA LEU A 126 -6.61 -3.97 14.27
C LEU A 126 -7.76 -4.44 13.36
N ALA A 127 -8.69 -3.56 13.02
CA ALA A 127 -9.67 -3.85 11.99
C ALA A 127 -8.99 -4.07 10.63
N ARG A 128 -9.65 -4.77 9.70
CA ARG A 128 -9.20 -4.82 8.30
C ARG A 128 -9.13 -3.40 7.73
N PRO A 129 -8.14 -3.07 6.88
CA PRO A 129 -8.13 -1.79 6.18
C PRO A 129 -9.44 -1.62 5.43
N SER A 130 -10.01 -0.42 5.53
CA SER A 130 -11.35 -0.13 5.05
C SER A 130 -11.34 1.04 4.07
N ALA A 131 -12.48 1.23 3.40
CA ALA A 131 -12.70 2.38 2.55
C ALA A 131 -12.56 3.73 3.30
N VAL A 132 -12.77 3.74 4.62
CA VAL A 132 -12.55 4.94 5.45
C VAL A 132 -11.07 5.31 5.50
N ASP A 133 -10.19 4.32 5.57
CA ASP A 133 -8.73 4.55 5.63
C ASP A 133 -8.22 5.10 4.29
N ALA A 134 -8.66 4.50 3.17
CA ALA A 134 -8.38 4.99 1.83
C ALA A 134 -8.83 6.45 1.62
N ARG A 135 -10.08 6.77 2.00
CA ARG A 135 -10.61 8.15 1.90
C ARG A 135 -9.82 9.14 2.74
N ARG A 136 -9.37 8.76 3.94
CA ARG A 136 -8.54 9.61 4.79
C ARG A 136 -7.21 9.98 4.12
N TRP A 137 -6.60 9.06 3.37
CA TRP A 137 -5.38 9.36 2.62
C TRP A 137 -5.59 10.42 1.55
N ILE A 138 -6.61 10.26 0.70
CA ILE A 138 -6.90 11.26 -0.35
C ILE A 138 -7.24 12.61 0.27
N LYS A 139 -8.08 12.62 1.32
CA LYS A 139 -8.42 13.86 2.04
C LYS A 139 -7.16 14.58 2.55
N TYR A 140 -6.24 13.85 3.20
CA TYR A 140 -5.01 14.42 3.73
C TYR A 140 -4.11 14.95 2.62
N TRP A 141 -3.79 14.14 1.61
CA TRP A 141 -2.88 14.54 0.54
C TRP A 141 -3.42 15.69 -0.31
N ASN A 142 -4.74 15.73 -0.54
CA ASN A 142 -5.38 16.87 -1.18
C ASN A 142 -5.23 18.15 -0.35
N ALA A 143 -5.44 18.07 0.97
CA ALA A 143 -5.25 19.22 1.87
C ALA A 143 -3.80 19.70 1.94
N MET A 144 -2.83 18.81 1.72
CA MET A 144 -1.41 19.14 1.65
C MET A 144 -0.94 19.63 0.27
N GLY A 145 -1.85 19.74 -0.71
CA GLY A 145 -1.53 20.22 -2.05
C GLY A 145 -0.78 19.22 -2.92
N LEU A 146 -0.82 17.91 -2.62
CA LEU A 146 -0.16 16.90 -3.46
C LEU A 146 -0.73 16.85 -4.89
N PHE A 147 -2.01 17.17 -5.03
CA PHE A 147 -2.75 17.10 -6.29
C PHE A 147 -2.99 18.48 -6.94
N ALA A 148 -2.41 19.54 -6.37
CA ALA A 148 -2.56 20.92 -6.83
C ALA A 148 -1.48 21.31 -7.84
#